data_AF-A0A5P5ZSQ3-F1
#
_entry.id   AF-A0A5P5ZSQ3-F1
#
_cell.length_a   1.000
_cell.length_b   1.000
_cell.length_c   1.000
_cell.angle_alpha   90.00
_cell.angle_beta   90.00
_cell.angle_gamma   90.00
#
_symmetry.space_group_name_H-M   'P 1'
#
loop_
_entity.id
_entity.type
_entity.pdbx_description
1 polymer ?
#
loop_
_entity_poly.entity_id
_entity_poly.type
_entity_poly.pdbx_seq_one_letter_code
_entity_poly.pdbx_strand_id
1 'polypeptide(L)'
;MKKVNSILTLVAIFLIGTVHGQEIKDWRNLKPEQRKELISKMKPEEKQELLQQFRENMMMEELDIPADKKNEFRALYSEYQESQKQIKERFKASRNFEGLNDRDAKQELDKSFELGEQLMNNRRKYSEKFQKILKPQQILEMFQNEGMMRNKILERKNDNQNRASPRGGSARPQERGRTLHPTPGNAAPRNSNNNGFRTQSRRP
;
A
#
# COMPACT_ATOMS: atom_id res chain seq x y z
N MET A 1 33.87 22.35 -52.09
CA MET A 1 34.75 22.96 -51.07
C MET A 1 33.89 23.71 -50.05
N LYS A 2 34.30 23.61 -48.78
CA LYS A 2 33.83 24.33 -47.57
C LYS A 2 32.64 23.69 -46.79
N LYS A 3 33.00 23.38 -45.52
CA LYS A 3 32.25 22.80 -44.39
C LYS A 3 31.25 23.87 -43.85
N VAL A 4 30.27 23.59 -42.98
CA VAL A 4 30.40 23.39 -41.52
C VAL A 4 28.98 23.20 -40.91
N ASN A 5 28.82 22.19 -40.02
CA ASN A 5 28.09 22.05 -38.72
C ASN A 5 26.79 22.88 -38.46
N SER A 6 25.82 22.57 -37.58
CA SER A 6 25.58 21.59 -36.50
C SER A 6 24.17 21.85 -35.90
N ILE A 7 23.50 20.80 -35.42
CA ILE A 7 22.78 20.71 -34.12
C ILE A 7 21.47 21.52 -33.86
N LEU A 8 20.46 20.76 -33.36
CA LEU A 8 19.33 21.09 -32.44
C LEU A 8 18.08 21.84 -32.95
N THR A 9 16.95 21.12 -32.96
CA THR A 9 15.89 21.34 -31.94
C THR A 9 14.88 20.18 -31.96
N LEU A 10 15.19 19.15 -31.17
CA LEU A 10 14.20 18.25 -30.57
C LEU A 10 13.90 18.84 -29.19
N VAL A 11 12.65 19.19 -28.89
CA VAL A 11 11.95 19.13 -27.58
C VAL A 11 10.71 20.01 -27.70
N ALA A 12 9.54 19.38 -27.86
CA ALA A 12 8.26 20.05 -27.65
C ALA A 12 7.18 19.07 -27.16
N ILE A 13 7.52 18.16 -26.23
CA ILE A 13 6.49 17.41 -25.47
C ILE A 13 7.03 17.15 -24.06
N PHE A 14 6.85 18.10 -23.15
CA PHE A 14 6.77 17.81 -21.70
C PHE A 14 6.21 19.05 -20.96
N LEU A 15 4.99 19.45 -21.31
CA LEU A 15 4.18 20.39 -20.52
C LEU A 15 2.80 19.80 -20.27
N ILE A 16 2.77 18.63 -19.63
CA ILE A 16 1.58 18.18 -18.90
C ILE A 16 2.04 17.95 -17.47
N GLY A 17 1.72 18.87 -16.57
CA GLY A 17 1.80 18.57 -15.13
C GLY A 17 2.18 19.73 -14.21
N THR A 18 1.49 20.87 -14.24
CA THR A 18 1.66 21.87 -13.17
C THR A 18 0.37 22.58 -12.74
N VAL A 19 -0.83 22.02 -12.99
CA VAL A 19 -2.09 22.71 -12.61
C VAL A 19 -2.76 22.18 -11.33
N HIS A 20 -2.45 20.96 -10.85
CA HIS A 20 -3.21 20.34 -9.74
C HIS A 20 -2.56 20.45 -8.34
N GLY A 21 -1.51 21.26 -8.17
CA GLY A 21 -0.75 21.34 -6.91
C GLY A 21 -1.36 22.25 -5.82
N GLN A 22 -2.31 23.13 -6.16
CA GLN A 22 -2.78 24.17 -5.23
C GLN A 22 -3.92 23.71 -4.31
N GLU A 23 -4.87 22.90 -4.79
CA GLU A 23 -6.07 22.51 -4.02
C GLU A 23 -5.75 21.57 -2.83
N ILE A 24 -4.67 20.79 -2.94
CA ILE A 24 -4.26 19.80 -1.94
C ILE A 24 -3.42 20.44 -0.81
N LYS A 25 -3.04 21.72 -0.93
CA LYS A 25 -2.34 22.43 0.15
C LYS A 25 -3.28 22.77 1.32
N ASP A 26 -4.58 22.90 1.06
CA ASP A 26 -5.55 23.40 2.03
C ASP A 26 -6.11 22.33 2.97
N TRP A 27 -6.27 21.07 2.52
CA TRP A 27 -6.89 20.03 3.36
C TRP A 27 -6.06 19.65 4.61
N ARG A 28 -4.72 19.82 4.55
CA ARG A 28 -3.81 19.56 5.69
C ARG A 28 -4.08 20.50 6.87
N ASN A 29 -4.65 21.68 6.61
CA ASN A 29 -4.94 22.69 7.63
C ASN A 29 -6.38 22.61 8.17
N LEU A 30 -7.25 21.80 7.57
CA LEU A 30 -8.64 21.64 8.00
C LEU A 30 -8.77 20.84 9.30
N LYS A 31 -9.87 21.03 10.04
CA LYS A 31 -10.21 20.16 11.19
C LYS A 31 -10.56 18.74 10.72
N PRO A 32 -10.41 17.70 11.56
CA PRO A 32 -10.69 16.31 11.17
C PRO A 32 -12.06 16.09 10.53
N GLU A 33 -13.11 16.72 11.06
CA GLU A 33 -14.47 16.58 10.51
C GLU A 33 -14.63 17.24 9.13
N GLN A 34 -14.03 18.41 8.93
CA GLN A 34 -14.01 19.08 7.61
C GLN A 34 -13.23 18.27 6.57
N ARG A 35 -12.13 17.61 6.97
CA ARG A 35 -11.38 16.71 6.07
C ARG A 35 -12.23 15.52 5.65
N LYS A 36 -12.96 14.89 6.59
CA LYS A 36 -13.84 13.76 6.28
C LYS A 36 -14.94 14.19 5.31
N GLU A 37 -15.54 15.36 5.52
CA GLU A 37 -16.59 15.90 4.65
C GLU A 37 -16.07 16.24 3.25
N LEU A 38 -14.89 16.87 3.15
CA LEU A 38 -14.25 17.15 1.87
C LEU A 38 -13.95 15.85 1.12
N ILE A 39 -13.33 14.88 1.80
CA ILE A 39 -12.98 13.58 1.23
C ILE A 39 -14.24 12.82 0.84
N SER A 40 -15.34 12.88 1.61
CA SER A 40 -16.56 12.13 1.25
C SER A 40 -17.17 12.63 -0.07
N LYS A 41 -17.12 13.94 -0.32
CA LYS A 41 -17.64 14.62 -1.52
C LYS A 41 -16.77 14.44 -2.77
N MET A 42 -15.48 14.11 -2.63
CA MET A 42 -14.57 13.88 -3.76
C MET A 42 -14.98 12.67 -4.62
N LYS A 43 -14.74 12.77 -5.92
CA LYS A 43 -14.88 11.64 -6.87
C LYS A 43 -13.83 10.54 -6.59
N PRO A 44 -14.05 9.30 -7.02
CA PRO A 44 -13.08 8.22 -6.83
C PRO A 44 -11.67 8.54 -7.34
N GLU A 45 -11.57 9.24 -8.47
CA GLU A 45 -10.31 9.63 -9.09
C GLU A 45 -9.58 10.67 -8.23
N GLU A 46 -10.29 11.69 -7.76
CA GLU A 46 -9.76 12.73 -6.86
C GLU A 46 -9.28 12.12 -5.53
N LYS A 47 -10.01 11.14 -4.99
CA LYS A 47 -9.60 10.39 -3.79
C LYS A 47 -8.31 9.61 -4.03
N GLN A 48 -8.14 9.02 -5.20
CA GLN A 48 -6.92 8.29 -5.56
C GLN A 48 -5.73 9.23 -5.68
N GLU A 49 -5.90 10.38 -6.35
CA GLU A 49 -4.86 11.39 -6.48
C GLU A 49 -4.45 11.98 -5.13
N LEU A 50 -5.43 12.34 -4.28
CA LEU A 50 -5.17 12.81 -2.92
C LEU A 50 -4.36 11.79 -2.10
N LEU A 51 -4.73 10.51 -2.18
CA LEU A 51 -4.02 9.44 -1.49
C LEU A 51 -2.60 9.29 -2.04
N GLN A 52 -2.42 9.35 -3.35
CA GLN A 52 -1.12 9.28 -4.00
C GLN A 52 -0.20 10.40 -3.52
N GLN A 53 -0.68 11.66 -3.55
CA GLN A 53 0.08 12.80 -3.06
C GLN A 53 0.39 12.72 -1.56
N PHE A 54 -0.54 12.19 -0.75
CA PHE A 54 -0.29 11.95 0.66
C PHE A 54 0.87 10.97 0.86
N ARG A 55 0.89 9.84 0.12
CA ARG A 55 1.97 8.85 0.20
C ARG A 55 3.31 9.44 -0.23
N GLU A 56 3.33 10.18 -1.34
CA GLU A 56 4.53 10.85 -1.85
C GLU A 56 5.11 11.82 -0.82
N ASN A 57 4.28 12.71 -0.28
CA ASN A 57 4.75 13.71 0.67
C ASN A 57 5.20 13.07 1.98
N MET A 58 4.46 12.07 2.48
CA MET A 58 4.85 11.34 3.69
C MET A 58 6.20 10.64 3.49
N MET A 59 6.41 9.99 2.34
CA MET A 59 7.67 9.32 2.04
C MET A 59 8.84 10.31 1.90
N MET A 60 8.61 11.47 1.27
CA MET A 60 9.63 12.52 1.19
C MET A 60 10.03 13.08 2.55
N GLU A 61 9.05 13.25 3.44
CA GLU A 61 9.27 13.72 4.81
C GLU A 61 10.03 12.66 5.64
N GLU A 62 9.66 11.38 5.52
CA GLU A 62 10.27 10.28 6.27
C GLU A 62 11.71 9.97 5.83
N LEU A 63 12.00 10.08 4.53
CA LEU A 63 13.33 9.85 3.98
C LEU A 63 14.27 11.06 4.05
N ASP A 64 13.78 12.21 4.56
CA ASP A 64 14.52 13.48 4.60
C ASP A 64 15.14 13.86 3.24
N ILE A 65 14.29 13.92 2.20
CA ILE A 65 14.75 14.17 0.83
C ILE A 65 15.22 15.63 0.70
N PRO A 66 16.47 15.89 0.23
CA PRO A 66 16.98 17.22 -0.02
C PRO A 66 16.08 18.04 -0.94
N ALA A 67 15.91 19.34 -0.67
CA ALA A 67 14.96 20.20 -1.39
C ALA A 67 15.19 20.22 -2.91
N ASP A 68 16.46 20.18 -3.34
CA ASP A 68 16.90 20.13 -4.73
C ASP A 68 16.59 18.78 -5.42
N LYS A 69 16.35 17.72 -4.64
CA LYS A 69 16.03 16.36 -5.11
C LYS A 69 14.55 15.99 -5.03
N LYS A 70 13.70 16.79 -4.37
CA LYS A 70 12.29 16.48 -4.16
C LYS A 70 11.49 16.25 -5.45
N ASN A 71 11.73 17.06 -6.48
CA ASN A 71 11.01 16.92 -7.76
C ASN A 71 11.43 15.64 -8.49
N GLU A 72 12.73 15.35 -8.51
CA GLU A 72 13.29 14.13 -9.12
C GLU A 72 12.81 12.88 -8.37
N PHE A 73 12.83 12.91 -7.04
CA PHE A 73 12.29 11.84 -6.21
C PHE A 73 10.80 11.62 -6.45
N ARG A 74 9.98 12.69 -6.43
CA ARG A 74 8.53 12.58 -6.64
C ARG A 74 8.24 11.91 -7.98
N ALA A 75 8.84 12.39 -9.06
CA ALA A 75 8.65 11.80 -10.39
C ALA A 75 9.01 10.31 -10.43
N LEU A 76 10.18 9.94 -9.87
CA LEU A 76 10.63 8.55 -9.85
C LEU A 76 9.76 7.65 -8.96
N TYR A 77 9.28 8.17 -7.84
CA TYR A 77 8.39 7.45 -6.93
C TYR A 77 7.00 7.24 -7.53
N SER A 78 6.44 8.23 -8.23
CA SER A 78 5.19 8.05 -8.97
C SER A 78 5.36 7.03 -10.11
N GLU A 79 6.48 7.07 -10.86
CA GLU A 79 6.79 6.08 -11.91
C GLU A 79 6.85 4.65 -11.34
N TYR A 80 7.50 4.49 -10.19
CA TYR A 80 7.59 3.22 -9.48
C TYR A 80 6.21 2.72 -9.03
N GLN A 81 5.41 3.55 -8.37
CA GLN A 81 4.07 3.20 -7.90
C GLN A 81 3.14 2.79 -9.05
N GLU A 82 3.16 3.55 -10.15
CA GLU A 82 2.36 3.23 -11.35
C GLU A 82 2.83 1.93 -12.00
N SER A 83 4.14 1.68 -12.07
CA SER A 83 4.65 0.43 -12.61
C SER A 83 4.25 -0.79 -11.76
N GLN A 84 4.23 -0.67 -10.43
CA GLN A 84 3.69 -1.72 -9.57
C GLN A 84 2.20 -1.96 -9.79
N LYS A 85 1.43 -0.88 -9.98
CA LYS A 85 -0.01 -0.96 -10.24
C LYS A 85 -0.26 -1.69 -11.56
N GLN A 86 0.43 -1.32 -12.63
CA GLN A 86 0.32 -1.98 -13.94
C GLN A 86 0.68 -3.46 -13.89
N ILE A 87 1.72 -3.83 -13.13
CA ILE A 87 2.05 -5.24 -12.89
C ILE A 87 0.86 -5.92 -12.22
N LYS A 88 0.38 -5.40 -11.07
CA LYS A 88 -0.72 -6.00 -10.31
C LYS A 88 -2.03 -6.09 -11.10
N GLU A 89 -2.34 -5.11 -11.94
CA GLU A 89 -3.59 -5.08 -12.74
C GLU A 89 -3.65 -6.18 -13.81
N ARG A 90 -2.50 -6.61 -14.33
CA ARG A 90 -2.41 -7.75 -15.25
C ARG A 90 -2.74 -9.08 -14.56
N PHE A 91 -2.56 -9.15 -13.24
CA PHE A 91 -2.83 -10.34 -12.44
C PHE A 91 -4.11 -10.12 -11.60
N LYS A 92 -5.26 -10.41 -12.20
CA LYS A 92 -6.53 -10.47 -11.47
C LYS A 92 -6.56 -11.77 -10.67
N ALA A 93 -6.13 -11.73 -9.41
CA ALA A 93 -6.22 -12.88 -8.52
C ALA A 93 -7.70 -13.30 -8.36
N SER A 94 -8.00 -14.58 -8.63
CA SER A 94 -9.27 -15.16 -8.21
C SER A 94 -9.37 -15.08 -6.68
N ARG A 95 -10.55 -14.73 -6.16
CA ARG A 95 -10.81 -14.74 -4.71
C ARG A 95 -11.57 -15.98 -4.25
N ASN A 96 -11.97 -16.83 -5.20
CA ASN A 96 -12.70 -18.05 -4.93
C ASN A 96 -11.88 -19.23 -5.43
N PHE A 97 -11.27 -19.95 -4.49
CA PHE A 97 -10.47 -21.15 -4.76
C PHE A 97 -11.26 -22.43 -4.47
N GLU A 98 -12.37 -22.36 -3.73
CA GLU A 98 -13.15 -23.53 -3.27
C GLU A 98 -13.92 -24.26 -4.38
N GLY A 99 -13.86 -23.77 -5.63
CA GLY A 99 -14.47 -24.43 -6.80
C GLY A 99 -13.50 -24.68 -7.96
N LEU A 100 -12.19 -24.45 -7.78
CA LEU A 100 -11.22 -24.71 -8.83
C LEU A 100 -10.91 -26.21 -8.90
N ASN A 101 -10.85 -26.76 -10.11
CA ASN A 101 -10.21 -28.05 -10.31
C ASN A 101 -8.69 -27.93 -10.18
N ASP A 102 -7.99 -29.05 -9.98
CA ASP A 102 -6.54 -29.08 -9.75
C ASP A 102 -5.72 -28.38 -10.83
N ARG A 103 -6.14 -28.48 -12.10
CA ARG A 103 -5.45 -27.84 -13.21
C ARG A 103 -5.56 -26.31 -13.11
N ASP A 104 -6.76 -25.80 -12.89
CA ASP A 104 -7.01 -24.36 -12.82
C ASP A 104 -6.41 -23.79 -11.51
N ALA A 105 -6.45 -24.54 -10.40
CA ALA A 105 -5.76 -24.20 -9.16
C ALA A 105 -4.24 -24.11 -9.35
N LYS A 106 -3.65 -25.06 -10.09
CA LYS A 106 -2.23 -25.01 -10.47
C LYS A 106 -1.91 -23.79 -11.32
N GLN A 107 -2.76 -23.43 -12.28
CA GLN A 107 -2.57 -22.22 -13.08
C GLN A 107 -2.60 -20.94 -12.23
N GLU A 108 -3.50 -20.85 -11.25
CA GLU A 108 -3.53 -19.70 -10.32
C GLU A 108 -2.28 -19.66 -9.43
N LEU A 109 -1.78 -20.82 -8.99
CA LEU A 109 -0.52 -20.90 -8.26
C LEU A 109 0.66 -20.41 -9.11
N ASP A 110 0.77 -20.87 -10.36
CA ASP A 110 1.85 -20.47 -11.26
C ASP A 110 1.82 -18.95 -11.56
N LYS A 111 0.63 -18.37 -11.77
CA LYS A 111 0.45 -16.91 -11.90
C LYS A 111 0.91 -16.14 -10.67
N SER A 112 0.74 -16.70 -9.47
CA SER A 112 1.17 -16.05 -8.22
C SER A 112 2.70 -15.92 -8.15
N PHE A 113 3.43 -16.92 -8.65
CA PHE A 113 4.89 -16.87 -8.74
C PHE A 113 5.35 -15.84 -9.77
N GLU A 114 4.72 -15.82 -10.95
CA GLU A 114 5.03 -14.84 -12.00
C GLU A 114 4.80 -13.40 -11.52
N LEU A 115 3.68 -13.14 -10.83
CA LEU A 115 3.43 -11.84 -10.21
C LEU A 115 4.53 -11.46 -9.21
N GLY A 116 4.92 -12.41 -8.35
CA GLY A 116 5.99 -12.22 -7.37
C GLY A 116 7.33 -11.87 -8.03
N GLU A 117 7.69 -12.58 -9.09
CA GLU A 117 8.90 -12.34 -9.87
C GLU A 117 8.88 -10.96 -10.53
N GLN A 118 7.78 -10.58 -11.20
CA GLN A 118 7.65 -9.28 -11.85
C GLN A 118 7.76 -8.13 -10.84
N LEU A 119 7.13 -8.25 -9.67
CA LEU A 119 7.23 -7.26 -8.60
C LEU A 119 8.65 -7.18 -8.02
N MET A 120 9.35 -8.31 -7.85
CA MET A 120 10.73 -8.31 -7.36
C MET A 120 11.70 -7.70 -8.38
N ASN A 121 11.54 -8.02 -9.66
CA ASN A 121 12.32 -7.44 -10.75
C ASN A 121 12.07 -5.93 -10.87
N ASN A 122 10.82 -5.50 -10.70
CA ASN A 122 10.47 -4.09 -10.62
C ASN A 122 11.17 -3.39 -9.45
N ARG A 123 11.14 -3.99 -8.25
CA ARG A 123 11.85 -3.46 -7.08
C ARG A 123 13.35 -3.33 -7.30
N ARG A 124 13.99 -4.31 -7.94
CA ARG A 124 15.42 -4.26 -8.32
C ARG A 124 15.70 -3.12 -9.32
N LYS A 125 14.91 -3.02 -10.39
CA LYS A 125 15.05 -1.96 -11.39
C LYS A 125 14.97 -0.57 -10.76
N TYR A 126 14.01 -0.35 -9.87
CA TYR A 126 13.83 0.96 -9.24
C TYR A 126 14.83 1.23 -8.12
N SER A 127 15.33 0.21 -7.40
CA SER A 127 16.40 0.45 -6.43
C SER A 127 17.67 0.99 -7.10
N GLU A 128 18.00 0.53 -8.31
CA GLU A 128 19.11 1.07 -9.12
C GLU A 128 18.85 2.52 -9.55
N LYS A 129 17.62 2.85 -9.96
CA LYS A 129 17.25 4.24 -10.29
C LYS A 129 17.31 5.15 -9.07
N PHE A 130 16.77 4.73 -7.93
CA PHE A 130 16.76 5.50 -6.70
C PHE A 130 18.16 5.73 -6.13
N GLN A 131 19.11 4.81 -6.33
CA GLN A 131 20.50 4.99 -5.89
C GLN A 131 21.20 6.20 -6.52
N LYS A 132 20.65 6.78 -7.59
CA LYS A 132 21.15 8.03 -8.19
C LYS A 132 20.82 9.27 -7.36
N ILE A 133 19.80 9.19 -6.50
CA ILE A 133 19.30 10.33 -5.70
C ILE A 133 19.19 10.04 -4.20
N LEU A 134 19.22 8.77 -3.80
CA LEU A 134 19.11 8.30 -2.42
C LEU A 134 20.28 7.42 -2.05
N LYS A 135 20.60 7.40 -0.75
CA LYS A 135 21.51 6.40 -0.17
C LYS A 135 20.82 5.02 -0.10
N PRO A 136 21.56 3.90 -0.16
CA PRO A 136 20.98 2.56 -0.01
C PRO A 136 20.11 2.39 1.24
N GLN A 137 20.47 3.02 2.36
CA GLN A 137 19.70 2.97 3.61
C GLN A 137 18.32 3.61 3.47
N GLN A 138 18.22 4.77 2.81
CA GLN A 138 16.95 5.44 2.53
C GLN A 138 16.07 4.58 1.60
N ILE A 139 16.68 3.86 0.66
CA ILE A 139 15.94 2.96 -0.23
C ILE A 139 15.38 1.75 0.53
N LEU A 140 16.15 1.19 1.46
CA LEU A 140 15.69 0.11 2.33
C LEU A 140 14.51 0.57 3.20
N GLU A 141 14.63 1.74 3.81
CA GLU A 141 13.58 2.36 4.62
C GLU A 141 12.32 2.63 3.80
N MET A 142 12.46 3.21 2.60
CA MET A 142 11.35 3.44 1.67
C MET A 142 10.56 2.15 1.42
N PHE A 143 11.23 1.05 1.06
CA PHE A 143 10.57 -0.22 0.80
C PHE A 143 9.91 -0.83 2.06
N GLN A 144 10.51 -0.64 3.23
CA GLN A 144 9.91 -1.10 4.49
C GLN A 144 8.64 -0.32 4.80
N ASN A 145 8.66 1.00 4.62
CA ASN A 145 7.55 1.89 4.92
C ASN A 145 6.36 1.66 3.98
N GLU A 146 6.61 1.36 2.70
CA GLU A 146 5.57 0.95 1.76
C GLU A 146 4.82 -0.30 2.22
N GLY A 147 5.54 -1.33 2.67
CA GLY A 147 4.94 -2.57 3.18
C GLY A 147 4.06 -2.32 4.40
N MET A 148 4.58 -1.55 5.37
CA MET A 148 3.84 -1.18 6.59
C MET A 148 2.59 -0.36 6.27
N MET A 149 2.70 0.62 5.38
CA MET A 149 1.57 1.45 4.97
C MET A 149 0.49 0.62 4.29
N ARG A 150 0.87 -0.29 3.38
CA ARG A 150 -0.06 -1.21 2.72
C ARG A 150 -0.84 -2.03 3.74
N ASN A 151 -0.14 -2.60 4.73
CA ASN A 151 -0.77 -3.43 5.76
C ASN A 151 -1.77 -2.61 6.61
N LYS A 152 -1.39 -1.41 7.06
CA LYS A 152 -2.29 -0.51 7.79
C LYS A 152 -3.54 -0.13 7.01
N ILE A 153 -3.43 0.06 5.69
CA ILE A 153 -4.59 0.36 4.82
C ILE A 153 -5.52 -0.86 4.72
N LEU A 154 -4.95 -2.06 4.57
CA LEU A 154 -5.72 -3.31 4.49
C LEU A 154 -6.43 -3.63 5.82
N GLU A 155 -5.75 -3.48 6.96
CA GLU A 155 -6.32 -3.66 8.29
C GLU A 155 -7.55 -2.77 8.50
N ARG A 156 -7.44 -1.46 8.22
CA ARG A 156 -8.57 -0.52 8.33
C ARG A 156 -9.75 -0.88 7.43
N LYS A 157 -9.46 -1.40 6.23
CA LYS A 157 -10.52 -1.83 5.30
C LYS A 157 -11.29 -3.02 5.87
N ASN A 158 -10.60 -3.99 6.44
CA ASN A 158 -11.21 -5.17 7.06
C ASN A 158 -12.02 -4.78 8.31
N ASP A 159 -11.50 -3.89 9.15
CA ASP A 159 -12.22 -3.40 10.34
C ASP A 159 -13.52 -2.67 9.99
N ASN A 160 -13.51 -1.85 8.94
CA ASN A 160 -14.72 -1.17 8.45
C ASN A 160 -15.74 -2.15 7.86
N GLN A 161 -15.29 -3.22 7.18
CA GLN A 161 -16.19 -4.28 6.69
C GLN A 161 -16.83 -5.05 7.84
N ASN A 162 -16.07 -5.38 8.89
CA ASN A 162 -16.58 -6.10 10.06
C ASN A 162 -17.57 -5.27 10.89
N ARG A 163 -17.46 -3.93 10.90
CA ARG A 163 -18.40 -3.03 11.58
C ARG A 163 -19.69 -2.76 10.79
N ALA A 164 -19.67 -2.97 9.47
CA ALA A 164 -20.82 -2.71 8.58
C ALA A 164 -21.82 -3.88 8.48
N SER A 165 -21.53 -5.05 9.06
CA SER A 165 -22.50 -6.14 9.18
C SER A 165 -23.38 -5.93 10.41
N PRO A 166 -24.71 -5.69 10.27
CA PRO A 166 -25.62 -5.70 11.40
C PRO A 166 -25.63 -7.12 11.95
N ARG A 167 -25.13 -7.29 13.18
CA ARG A 167 -25.32 -8.50 13.95
C ARG A 167 -26.81 -8.62 14.22
N GLY A 168 -27.53 -9.27 13.30
CA GLY A 168 -28.94 -9.63 13.44
C GLY A 168 -29.08 -10.55 14.65
N GLY A 169 -29.25 -9.96 15.82
CA GLY A 169 -29.50 -10.66 17.07
C GLY A 169 -30.92 -11.21 17.05
N SER A 170 -31.09 -12.40 16.48
CA SER A 170 -32.20 -13.26 16.85
C SER A 170 -31.99 -13.67 18.31
N ALA A 171 -32.64 -12.96 19.22
CA ALA A 171 -32.79 -13.37 20.61
C ALA A 171 -33.47 -14.75 20.62
N ARG A 172 -32.68 -15.79 20.92
CA ARG A 172 -33.20 -17.14 21.18
C ARG A 172 -33.55 -17.21 22.67
N PRO A 173 -34.79 -17.51 23.07
CA PRO A 173 -35.15 -17.66 24.48
C PRO A 173 -34.42 -18.87 25.08
N GLN A 174 -33.76 -18.69 26.23
CA GLN A 174 -33.25 -19.79 27.05
C GLN A 174 -34.43 -20.47 27.76
N GLU A 175 -34.81 -21.66 27.33
CA GLU A 175 -35.55 -22.59 28.17
C GLU A 175 -34.60 -23.18 29.22
N ARG A 176 -34.92 -22.95 30.49
CA ARG A 176 -34.30 -23.61 31.63
C ARG A 176 -34.81 -25.05 31.69
N GLY A 177 -33.92 -26.01 31.47
CA GLY A 177 -34.16 -27.43 31.74
C GLY A 177 -32.90 -28.06 32.34
N ARG A 178 -33.01 -28.53 33.59
CA ARG A 178 -31.97 -29.16 34.41
C ARG A 178 -31.47 -30.48 33.80
N THR A 179 -30.20 -30.82 34.01
CA THR A 179 -29.78 -32.04 34.76
C THR A 179 -28.30 -31.95 35.12
N LEU A 180 -28.00 -32.32 36.36
CA LEU A 180 -26.68 -32.38 36.99
C LEU A 180 -26.03 -33.74 36.67
N HIS A 181 -24.77 -33.75 36.27
CA HIS A 181 -23.86 -34.87 36.50
C HIS A 181 -22.41 -34.35 36.54
N PRO A 182 -21.61 -34.67 37.59
CA PRO A 182 -20.20 -34.30 37.63
C PRO A 182 -19.33 -35.47 37.16
N THR A 183 -18.25 -35.16 36.44
CA THR A 183 -17.09 -36.05 36.31
C THR A 183 -15.81 -35.19 36.30
N PRO A 184 -14.78 -35.55 37.07
CA PRO A 184 -13.63 -34.69 37.31
C PRO A 184 -12.54 -34.91 36.25
N GLY A 185 -11.91 -33.83 35.81
CA GLY A 185 -10.78 -33.88 34.88
C GLY A 185 -10.07 -32.54 34.81
N ASN A 186 -9.13 -32.34 35.73
CA ASN A 186 -8.16 -31.25 35.71
C ASN A 186 -7.34 -31.29 34.41
N ALA A 187 -7.46 -30.27 33.57
CA ALA A 187 -6.45 -29.92 32.59
C ALA A 187 -6.30 -28.39 32.54
N ALA A 188 -5.14 -27.91 32.96
CA ALA A 188 -4.75 -26.50 32.99
C ALA A 188 -4.78 -25.85 31.60
N PRO A 189 -5.02 -24.52 31.48
CA PRO A 189 -4.98 -23.84 30.20
C PRO A 189 -3.55 -23.74 29.67
N ARG A 190 -3.31 -24.29 28.48
CA ARG A 190 -2.11 -24.04 27.68
C ARG A 190 -2.09 -22.58 27.22
N ASN A 191 -1.24 -21.80 27.87
CA ASN A 191 -0.78 -20.49 27.43
C ASN A 191 0.05 -20.66 26.14
N SER A 192 -0.51 -20.25 25.00
CA SER A 192 0.21 -20.18 23.72
C SER A 192 0.60 -18.73 23.46
N ASN A 193 1.67 -18.27 24.12
CA ASN A 193 2.39 -17.06 23.79
C ASN A 193 3.84 -17.44 23.44
N ASN A 194 4.15 -17.42 22.14
CA ASN A 194 5.49 -17.42 21.53
C ASN A 194 5.27 -17.15 20.03
N ASN A 195 5.97 -16.29 19.30
CA ASN A 195 7.13 -15.42 19.46
C ASN A 195 6.97 -14.35 18.35
N GLY A 196 7.41 -13.09 18.45
CA GLY A 196 8.72 -12.67 18.93
C GLY A 196 9.58 -12.27 17.73
N PHE A 197 9.44 -11.03 17.24
CA PHE A 197 10.52 -10.30 16.54
C PHE A 197 10.27 -8.80 16.78
N ARG A 198 10.72 -8.31 17.93
CA ARG A 198 10.71 -6.90 18.30
C ARG A 198 12.16 -6.49 18.55
N THR A 199 12.86 -6.12 17.49
CA THR A 199 14.18 -5.49 17.62
C THR A 199 13.98 -4.06 18.11
N GLN A 200 14.16 -3.85 19.41
CA GLN A 200 14.48 -2.54 19.96
C GLN A 200 15.91 -2.21 19.54
N SER A 201 16.10 -1.08 18.85
CA SER A 201 17.40 -0.42 18.82
C SER A 201 17.22 0.97 19.42
N ARG A 202 17.62 1.09 20.69
CA ARG A 202 17.88 2.35 21.37
C ARG A 202 19.14 2.95 20.74
N ARG A 203 19.06 4.19 20.28
CA ARG A 203 20.25 5.03 20.07
C ARG A 203 20.73 5.58 21.43
N PRO A 204 22.04 5.77 21.63
CA PRO A 204 22.54 6.76 22.57
C PRO A 204 22.23 8.19 22.09
#